data_AF-A0A534RHA0-F1
#
_entry.id   AF-A0A534RHA0-F1
#
_cell.length_a   1.000
_cell.length_b   1.000
_cell.length_c   1.000
_cell.angle_alpha   90.00
_cell.angle_beta   90.00
_cell.angle_gamma   90.00
#
_symmetry.space_group_name_H-M   'P 1'
#
loop_
_entity.id
_entity.type
_entity.pdbx_description
1 polymer ?
#
loop_
_entity_poly.entity_id
_entity_poly.type
_entity_poly.pdbx_seq_one_letter_code
_entity_poly.pdbx_strand_id
1 'polypeptide(L)' 'MRYGVALPNYGELADAETLAHLARRAEVLGIDSIWVSDHLLAPTGVRSIYPYDRRPDAKPGDMRVIEHFYEPLTTLA' A
#
# COMPACT_ATOMS: atom_id res chain seq x y z
N MET A 1 10.77 8.62 21.52
CA MET A 1 10.75 8.52 20.04
C MET A 1 9.42 7.92 19.65
N ARG A 2 8.79 8.37 18.55
CA ARG A 2 7.51 7.85 18.07
C ARG A 2 7.69 7.17 16.71
N TYR A 3 7.08 6.02 16.51
CA TYR A 3 7.16 5.21 15.29
C TYR A 3 5.79 5.03 14.67
N GLY A 4 5.75 4.89 13.34
CA GLY A 4 4.52 4.63 12.60
C GLY A 4 4.73 3.60 11.51
N VAL A 5 3.65 2.96 11.07
CA VAL A 5 3.65 1.98 9.98
C VAL A 5 2.51 2.25 9.00
N ALA A 6 2.79 2.09 7.70
CA ALA A 6 1.75 2.14 6.68
C ALA A 6 1.17 0.73 6.49
N LEU A 7 -0.16 0.61 6.51
CA LEU A 7 -0.86 -0.65 6.22
C LEU A 7 -1.06 -0.78 4.70
N PRO A 8 -0.98 -2.01 4.14
CA PRO A 8 -1.09 -2.23 2.70
C PRO A 8 -2.57 -2.21 2.25
N ASN A 9 -3.17 -1.03 2.12
CA ASN A 9 -4.56 -0.88 1.67
C ASN A 9 -4.76 -1.01 0.14
N TYR A 10 -3.77 -1.56 -0.56
CA TYR A 10 -3.83 -1.96 -1.97
C TYR A 10 -2.93 -3.18 -2.23
N GLY A 11 -3.13 -3.83 -3.38
CA GLY A 11 -2.38 -5.01 -3.78
C GLY A 11 -2.82 -6.29 -3.07
N GLU A 12 -1.99 -7.32 -3.13
CA GLU A 12 -2.35 -8.69 -2.72
C GLU A 12 -2.63 -8.86 -1.21
N LEU A 13 -2.18 -7.93 -0.38
CA LEU A 13 -2.39 -7.93 1.08
C LEU A 13 -3.53 -7.01 1.52
N ALA A 14 -4.22 -6.37 0.57
CA ALA A 14 -5.35 -5.51 0.84
C ALA A 14 -6.63 -6.32 1.01
N ASP A 15 -6.76 -6.92 2.19
CA ASP A 15 -8.00 -7.53 2.66
C ASP A 15 -8.30 -7.09 4.11
N ALA A 16 -9.58 -7.07 4.48
CA ALA A 16 -10.01 -6.55 5.77
C ALA A 16 -9.43 -7.32 6.97
N GLU A 17 -9.24 -8.63 6.85
CA GLU A 17 -8.72 -9.48 7.94
C GLU A 17 -7.23 -9.20 8.17
N THR A 18 -6.44 -9.17 7.09
CA THR A 18 -5.02 -8.82 7.12
C THR A 18 -4.80 -7.43 7.69
N LEU A 19 -5.57 -6.43 7.24
CA LEU A 19 -5.45 -5.05 7.73
C LEU A 19 -5.78 -4.95 9.22
N ALA A 20 -6.87 -5.57 9.68
CA ALA A 20 -7.23 -5.60 11.09
C ALA A 20 -6.20 -6.35 11.94
N HIS A 21 -5.63 -7.44 11.43
CA HIS A 21 -4.54 -8.16 12.10
C HIS A 21 -3.30 -7.27 12.23
N LEU A 22 -2.85 -6.64 11.15
CA LEU A 22 -1.67 -5.78 11.16
C LEU A 22 -1.84 -4.57 12.09
N ALA A 23 -3.02 -3.93 12.08
CA ALA A 23 -3.34 -2.82 12.99
C ALA A 23 -3.22 -3.25 14.46
N ARG A 24 -3.87 -4.35 14.85
CA ARG A 24 -3.76 -4.91 16.22
C ARG A 24 -2.33 -5.30 16.57
N ARG A 25 -1.58 -5.84 15.60
CA ARG A 25 -0.19 -6.22 15.84
C ARG A 25 0.70 -4.99 16.06
N ALA A 26 0.48 -3.92 15.32
CA ALA A 26 1.17 -2.65 15.50
C ALA A 26 0.94 -2.09 16.91
N GLU A 27 -0.31 -2.12 17.40
CA GLU A 27 -0.65 -1.70 18.76
C GLU A 27 0.07 -2.54 19.83
N VAL A 28 0.05 -3.88 19.72
CA VAL A 28 0.75 -4.78 20.66
C VAL A 28 2.26 -4.53 20.69
N LEU A 29 2.84 -4.12 19.57
CA LEU A 29 4.27 -3.80 19.47
C LEU A 29 4.60 -2.38 19.95
N GLY A 30 3.61 -1.58 20.34
CA GLY A 30 3.80 -0.21 20.80
C GLY A 30 4.08 0.80 19.69
N ILE A 31 3.61 0.54 18.47
CA ILE A 31 3.69 1.51 17.37
C ILE A 31 2.66 2.63 17.61
N ASP A 32 3.12 3.88 17.55
CA ASP A 32 2.32 5.05 17.93
C ASP A 32 1.25 5.44 16.89
N SER A 33 1.41 5.03 15.63
CA SER A 33 0.50 5.41 14.55
C SER A 33 0.47 4.42 13.40
N ILE A 34 -0.70 4.28 12.79
CA ILE A 34 -0.90 3.58 11.52
C ILE A 34 -1.36 4.57 10.45
N TRP A 35 -1.01 4.29 9.20
CA TRP A 35 -1.34 5.15 8.06
C TRP A 35 -1.80 4.28 6.89
N VAL A 36 -2.65 4.83 6.04
CA VAL A 36 -2.99 4.25 4.73
C VAL A 36 -2.84 5.32 3.67
N SER A 37 -2.64 4.90 2.43
CA SER A 37 -2.54 5.83 1.31
C SER A 37 -3.93 6.20 0.79
N ASP A 38 -4.04 7.34 0.12
CA ASP A 38 -5.24 7.73 -0.63
C ASP A 38 -4.85 7.90 -2.11
N HIS A 39 -5.26 6.95 -2.95
CA HIS A 39 -5.05 7.01 -4.40
C HIS A 39 -6.39 7.02 -5.10
N LEU A 40 -6.74 8.17 -5.68
CA LEU A 40 -7.98 8.35 -6.43
C LEU A 40 -7.86 7.87 -7.89
N LEU A 41 -6.65 7.84 -8.44
CA LEU A 41 -6.40 7.52 -9.84
C LEU A 41 -5.28 6.49 -9.95
N ALA A 42 -5.55 5.41 -10.66
CA ALA A 42 -4.56 4.46 -11.13
C ALA A 42 -4.35 4.65 -12.64
N PRO A 43 -3.10 4.76 -13.13
CA PRO A 43 -2.82 4.77 -14.56
C PRO A 43 -3.24 3.43 -15.19
N THR A 44 -3.96 3.47 -16.31
CA THR A 44 -4.35 2.27 -17.06
C THR A 44 -3.26 1.75 -18.01
N GLY A 45 -2.15 2.48 -18.15
CA GLY A 45 -1.00 2.06 -18.92
C GLY A 45 0.24 2.92 -18.65
N VAL A 46 1.40 2.27 -18.52
CA VAL A 46 2.68 2.94 -18.28
C VAL A 46 3.64 2.59 -19.41
N ARG A 47 4.30 3.62 -19.97
CA ARG A 47 5.33 3.46 -21.00
C ARG A 47 6.75 3.70 -20.48
N SER A 48 6.88 4.44 -19.38
CA SER A 48 8.16 4.75 -18.75
C SER A 48 8.68 3.56 -17.96
N ILE A 49 9.98 3.30 -18.06
CA ILE A 49 10.69 2.39 -17.16
C ILE A 49 11.12 3.19 -15.93
N TYR A 50 11.01 2.57 -14.74
CA TYR A 50 11.44 3.22 -13.50
C TYR A 50 12.94 3.55 -13.57
N PRO A 51 13.38 4.80 -13.33
CA PRO A 51 14.78 5.21 -13.58
C PRO A 51 15.84 4.42 -12.81
N TYR A 52 15.44 3.73 -11.75
CA TYR A 52 16.34 2.92 -10.91
C TYR A 52 16.14 1.40 -11.09
N ASP A 53 15.34 0.95 -12.06
CA ASP A 53 15.25 -0.48 -12.39
C ASP A 53 16.55 -0.93 -13.09
N ARG A 54 17.34 -1.75 -12.39
CA ARG A 54 18.64 -2.25 -12.86
C ARG A 54 18.55 -3.63 -13.51
N ARG A 55 17.35 -4.21 -13.63
CA ARG A 55 17.19 -5.52 -14.24
C ARG A 55 17.58 -5.46 -15.72
N PRO A 56 18.22 -6.51 -16.27
CA PRO A 56 18.59 -6.55 -17.69
C PRO A 56 17.39 -6.40 -18.64
N ASP A 57 16.20 -6.82 -18.19
CA ASP A 57 14.94 -6.78 -18.92
C ASP A 57 13.92 -5.83 -18.25
N ALA A 58 14.36 -4.66 -17.80
CA ALA A 58 13.49 -3.68 -17.16
C ALA A 58 12.25 -3.36 -18.03
N LYS A 59 11.07 -3.41 -17.42
CA LYS A 59 9.77 -3.18 -18.06
C LYS A 59 9.02 -2.07 -17.33
N PRO A 60 8.11 -1.35 -18.01
CA PRO A 60 7.16 -0.48 -17.32
C PRO A 60 6.44 -1.24 -16.19
N GLY A 61 6.17 -0.53 -15.09
CA GLY A 61 5.47 -1.10 -13.94
C GLY A 61 4.03 -1.47 -14.29
N ASP A 62 3.54 -2.57 -13.71
CA ASP A 62 2.14 -2.95 -13.78
C ASP A 62 1.35 -2.18 -12.73
N MET A 63 0.53 -1.21 -13.17
CA MET A 63 -0.26 -0.37 -12.28
C MET A 63 -1.60 -1.00 -11.87
N ARG A 64 -1.94 -2.20 -12.39
CA ARG A 64 -3.14 -2.93 -11.93
C ARG A 64 -3.08 -3.28 -10.46
N VAL A 65 -1.86 -3.37 -9.90
CA VAL A 65 -1.64 -3.62 -8.47
C VAL A 65 -2.22 -2.53 -7.56
N ILE A 66 -2.44 -1.32 -8.09
CA ILE A 66 -3.04 -0.18 -7.38
C ILE A 66 -4.42 0.21 -7.92
N GLU A 67 -4.98 -0.58 -8.85
CA GLU A 67 -6.32 -0.32 -9.41
C GLU A 67 -7.42 -0.56 -8.38
N HIS A 68 -7.20 -1.53 -7.49
CA HIS A 68 -8.04 -1.79 -6.33
C HIS A 68 -7.39 -1.23 -5.07
N PHE A 69 -8.05 -0.22 -4.52
CA PHE A 69 -7.58 0.54 -3.36
C PHE A 69 -8.72 0.64 -2.35
N TYR A 70 -8.49 0.25 -1.10
CA TYR A 70 -9.46 0.53 -0.05
C TYR A 70 -9.34 1.98 0.39
N GLU A 71 -10.46 2.68 0.43
CA GLU A 71 -10.46 4.09 0.76
C GLU A 71 -10.14 4.32 2.26
N PRO A 72 -9.50 5.45 2.62
CA PRO A 72 -8.97 5.61 3.97
C PRO A 72 -10.01 5.70 5.09
N LEU A 73 -11.19 6.28 4.84
CA LEU A 73 -12.15 6.61 5.89
C LEU A 73 -12.84 5.36 6.46
N THR A 74 -13.20 4.37 5.65
CA THR A 74 -13.73 3.09 6.14
C THR A 74 -12.60 2.18 6.58
N THR A 75 -11.43 2.23 5.95
CA THR A 75 -10.29 1.38 6.35
C THR A 75 -9.81 1.67 7.77
N LEU A 76 -9.85 2.94 8.20
CA LEU A 76 -9.36 3.38 9.51
C LEU A 76 -10.47 3.68 10.54
N ALA A 77 -11.75 3.47 10.21
CA ALA A 77 -12.88 3.67 11.12
C ALA A 77 -12.98 2.55 12.16
#